data_AF-A0A9D4TLK9-F1
#
_entry.id   AF-A0A9D4TLK9-F1
#
_cell.length_a   1.000
_cell.length_b   1.000
_cell.length_c   1.000
_cell.angle_alpha   90.00
_cell.angle_beta   90.00
_cell.angle_gamma   90.00
#
_symmetry.space_group_name_H-M   'P 1'
#
loop_
_entity.id
_entity.type
_entity.pdbx_description
1 polymer ?
#
loop_
_entity_poly.entity_id
_entity_poly.type
_entity_poly.pdbx_seq_one_letter_code
_entity_poly.pdbx_strand_id
1 'polypeptide(L)'
;MSSSAAPASYPPASERYGGGGGGGVLPPHPESEEAYEGRTLVGGLHIPGASVMYTILGVLQLAAGILFIIAPYKMTELFFRSMHLPHSHEAIDLLYEELWRLLGSSLFAGAITCYALKVGADRRLLADPTIQRLQLGLLWFALLAVVLHLVHLLFVKTLTLWGLLIGAAVMAPTLVLPSAHLGLSGGFAYTTESLSTCLGNLFAPRRFTIPVLLYSLLTVLFTVAGLAYIILPKLTLKWVIGYHTGKPAAFLWQWVGAALLFLFPAITYTLQERALQGRLAQTIPKVLNVGLLVASLFQFLELGSLLVDGGVHRRVLLPFLFAHWLLVLLASIIGLSSSPHHPAPVYEYEPLAAERAGAV
;
A
#
# COMPACT_ATOMS: atom_id res chain seq x y z
N MET A 1 22.14 -66.91 43.78
CA MET A 1 22.27 -66.13 42.53
C MET A 1 20.88 -65.83 42.00
N SER A 2 20.44 -64.58 42.15
CA SER A 2 19.23 -63.97 41.57
C SER A 2 19.10 -62.58 42.21
N SER A 3 19.82 -61.58 41.69
CA SER A 3 19.71 -60.19 42.15
C SER A 3 18.62 -59.47 41.36
N SER A 4 17.75 -58.78 42.09
CA SER A 4 16.86 -57.74 41.60
C SER A 4 17.65 -56.55 41.05
N ALA A 5 17.19 -56.00 39.92
CA ALA A 5 17.58 -54.67 39.47
C ALA A 5 16.32 -53.95 38.97
N ALA A 6 16.00 -52.84 39.64
CA ALA A 6 14.95 -51.90 39.29
C ALA A 6 15.38 -51.03 38.08
N PRO A 7 14.46 -50.57 37.23
CA PRO A 7 14.76 -49.59 36.20
C PRO A 7 14.94 -48.18 36.78
N ALA A 8 15.97 -47.49 36.28
CA ALA A 8 16.47 -46.21 36.73
C ALA A 8 15.45 -45.06 36.61
N SER A 9 15.36 -44.25 37.66
CA SER A 9 14.65 -42.97 37.69
C SER A 9 15.44 -41.89 36.94
N TYR A 10 14.79 -41.20 36.01
CA TYR A 10 15.30 -39.95 35.44
C TYR A 10 15.22 -38.83 36.49
N PRO A 11 16.23 -37.96 36.62
CA PRO A 11 16.19 -36.84 37.56
C PRO A 11 15.31 -35.69 37.02
N PRO A 12 14.66 -34.91 37.91
CA PRO A 12 13.84 -33.76 37.55
C PRO A 12 14.68 -32.59 37.00
N ALA A 13 14.05 -31.79 36.13
CA ALA A 13 14.68 -30.74 35.31
C ALA A 13 15.18 -29.49 36.06
N SER A 14 15.35 -29.54 37.38
CA SER A 14 15.77 -28.40 38.20
C SER A 14 17.27 -28.32 38.48
N GLU A 15 18.09 -29.26 37.98
CA GLU A 15 19.54 -29.32 38.27
C GLU A 15 20.46 -28.97 37.09
N ARG A 16 19.94 -28.41 35.98
CA ARG A 16 20.80 -28.01 34.84
C ARG A 16 21.38 -26.60 34.89
N TYR A 17 21.11 -25.82 35.93
CA TYR A 17 21.75 -24.52 36.12
C TYR A 17 22.16 -24.34 37.58
N GLY A 18 23.43 -24.60 37.86
CA GLY A 18 23.99 -24.34 39.18
C GLY A 18 25.49 -24.61 39.23
N GLY A 19 26.30 -23.60 38.96
CA GLY A 19 27.72 -23.65 39.27
C GLY A 19 28.58 -22.63 38.52
N GLY A 20 28.77 -21.45 39.12
CA GLY A 20 29.77 -20.47 38.67
C GLY A 20 29.53 -19.08 39.23
N GLY A 21 29.92 -18.87 40.50
CA GLY A 21 29.71 -17.62 41.23
C GLY A 21 30.59 -16.44 40.78
N GLY A 22 30.12 -15.25 41.11
CA GLY A 22 30.86 -13.99 41.01
C GLY A 22 29.92 -12.81 41.21
N GLY A 23 29.97 -12.21 42.41
CA GLY A 23 29.06 -11.16 42.85
C GLY A 23 29.11 -9.90 41.97
N GLY A 24 27.93 -9.37 41.68
CA GLY A 24 27.73 -8.09 41.02
C GLY A 24 26.23 -7.85 40.85
N VAL A 25 25.66 -7.04 41.75
CA VAL A 25 24.27 -6.57 41.63
C VAL A 25 24.19 -5.67 40.40
N LEU A 26 23.63 -6.18 39.31
CA LEU A 26 23.19 -5.39 38.15
C LEU A 26 21.66 -5.26 38.20
N PRO A 27 21.09 -4.07 38.00
CA PRO A 27 19.64 -3.88 38.02
C PRO A 27 19.01 -4.55 36.79
N PRO A 28 17.72 -4.92 36.85
CA PRO A 28 17.03 -5.49 35.71
C PRO A 28 17.00 -4.47 34.57
N HIS A 29 17.71 -4.77 33.48
CA HIS A 29 17.55 -4.06 32.23
C HIS A 29 16.14 -4.36 31.70
N PRO A 30 15.33 -3.35 31.34
CA PRO A 30 14.10 -3.61 30.62
C PRO A 30 14.51 -4.10 29.23
N GLU A 31 14.33 -5.39 28.95
CA GLU A 31 14.37 -5.89 27.59
C GLU A 31 13.20 -5.26 26.85
N SER A 32 13.49 -4.16 26.14
CA SER A 32 12.53 -3.53 25.24
C SER A 32 12.18 -4.51 24.11
N GLU A 33 10.90 -4.55 23.75
CA GLU A 33 10.35 -5.32 22.63
C GLU A 33 11.10 -5.08 21.29
N GLU A 34 11.94 -4.05 21.20
CA GLU A 34 12.81 -3.74 20.07
C GLU A 34 13.90 -4.80 19.81
N ALA A 35 14.32 -5.56 20.82
CA ALA A 35 15.38 -6.56 20.66
C ALA A 35 14.95 -7.80 19.83
N TYR A 36 13.64 -8.03 19.67
CA TYR A 36 13.11 -9.13 18.86
C TYR A 36 12.91 -8.79 17.38
N GLU A 37 12.96 -7.50 17.00
CA GLU A 37 12.85 -7.08 15.60
C GLU A 37 14.16 -7.32 14.79
N GLY A 38 15.27 -7.67 15.46
CA GLY A 38 16.61 -7.69 14.86
C GLY A 38 17.17 -9.04 14.40
N ARG A 39 16.53 -10.20 14.67
CA ARG A 39 17.17 -11.53 14.40
C ARG A 39 16.80 -12.20 13.07
N THR A 40 16.55 -11.42 12.02
CA THR A 40 16.62 -11.92 10.63
C THR A 40 17.45 -10.98 9.76
N LEU A 41 18.63 -10.58 10.26
CA LEU A 41 19.62 -9.81 9.52
C LEU A 41 20.42 -10.73 8.58
N VAL A 42 19.81 -11.19 7.49
CA VAL A 42 20.58 -11.37 6.25
C VAL A 42 20.96 -9.95 5.83
N GLY A 43 22.25 -9.66 5.69
CA GLY A 43 22.81 -8.30 5.54
C GLY A 43 21.97 -7.37 4.66
N GLY A 44 21.12 -6.55 5.31
CA GLY A 44 20.19 -5.67 4.61
C GLY A 44 20.95 -4.56 3.88
N LEU A 45 20.60 -4.33 2.62
CA LEU A 45 21.19 -3.26 1.80
C LEU A 45 20.96 -1.90 2.47
N HIS A 46 22.02 -1.29 3.01
CA HIS A 46 21.96 0.06 3.52
C HIS A 46 22.19 1.05 2.38
N ILE A 47 21.15 1.81 2.05
CA ILE A 47 21.24 2.92 1.09
C ILE A 47 21.27 4.23 1.89
N PRO A 48 22.42 4.93 1.94
CA PRO A 48 22.55 6.18 2.69
C PRO A 48 21.51 7.21 2.25
N GLY A 49 20.87 7.87 3.21
CA GLY A 49 19.88 8.93 2.93
C GLY A 49 18.50 8.47 2.47
N ALA A 50 18.29 7.17 2.20
CA ALA A 50 17.02 6.66 1.68
C ALA A 50 15.81 7.01 2.58
N SER A 51 15.98 6.94 3.90
CA SER A 51 14.95 7.33 4.89
C SER A 51 14.53 8.80 4.74
N VAL A 52 15.50 9.70 4.60
CA VAL A 52 15.25 11.14 4.41
C VAL A 52 14.55 11.38 3.08
N MET A 53 15.00 10.71 2.00
CA MET A 53 14.40 10.86 0.68
C MET A 53 12.93 10.39 0.66
N TYR A 54 12.62 9.25 1.29
CA TYR A 54 11.23 8.79 1.42
C TYR A 54 10.39 9.68 2.33
N THR A 55 10.99 10.31 3.35
CA THR A 55 10.31 11.32 4.17
C THR A 55 9.90 12.51 3.32
N ILE A 56 10.83 13.09 2.55
CA ILE A 56 10.57 14.24 1.67
C ILE A 56 9.51 13.88 0.64
N LEU A 57 9.62 12.69 0.04
CA LEU A 57 8.63 12.21 -0.93
C LEU A 57 7.25 12.05 -0.31
N GLY A 58 7.16 11.52 0.90
CA GLY A 58 5.91 11.40 1.65
C GLY A 58 5.27 12.75 1.94
N VAL A 59 6.07 13.73 2.37
CA VAL A 59 5.60 15.11 2.60
C VAL A 59 5.12 15.75 1.30
N LEU A 60 5.82 15.53 0.18
CA LEU A 60 5.43 16.05 -1.13
C LEU A 60 4.08 15.48 -1.59
N GLN A 61 3.89 14.16 -1.44
CA GLN A 61 2.62 13.50 -1.74
C GLN A 61 1.48 13.98 -0.84
N LEU A 62 1.76 14.16 0.45
CA LEU A 62 0.81 14.69 1.43
C LEU A 62 0.38 16.12 1.08
N ALA A 63 1.33 17.00 0.81
CA ALA A 63 1.07 18.39 0.45
C ALA A 63 0.25 18.49 -0.84
N ALA A 64 0.57 17.69 -1.85
CA ALA A 64 -0.21 17.59 -3.08
C ALA A 64 -1.64 17.08 -2.81
N GLY A 65 -1.79 16.04 -1.98
CA GLY A 65 -3.11 15.53 -1.58
C GLY A 65 -3.96 16.57 -0.85
N ILE A 66 -3.37 17.31 0.09
CA ILE A 66 -4.04 18.41 0.80
C ILE A 66 -4.49 19.50 -0.19
N LEU A 67 -3.62 19.88 -1.13
CA LEU A 67 -3.93 20.90 -2.12
C LEU A 67 -5.11 20.48 -3.01
N PHE A 68 -5.18 19.20 -3.41
CA PHE A 68 -6.28 18.68 -4.23
C PHE A 68 -7.61 18.65 -3.48
N ILE A 69 -7.59 18.50 -2.16
CA ILE A 69 -8.80 18.53 -1.32
C ILE A 69 -9.28 19.96 -1.07
N ILE A 70 -8.36 20.88 -0.75
CA ILE A 70 -8.69 22.24 -0.32
C ILE A 70 -8.96 23.18 -1.51
N ALA A 71 -8.24 23.01 -2.62
CA ALA A 71 -8.29 23.94 -3.75
C ALA A 71 -8.63 23.28 -5.11
N PRO A 72 -9.65 22.42 -5.21
CA PRO A 72 -9.96 21.66 -6.43
C PRO A 72 -10.26 22.55 -7.64
N TYR A 73 -10.93 23.69 -7.44
CA TYR A 73 -11.20 24.68 -8.50
C TYR A 73 -9.91 25.26 -9.08
N LYS A 74 -8.98 25.68 -8.21
CA LYS A 74 -7.69 26.20 -8.64
C LYS A 74 -6.86 25.14 -9.33
N MET A 75 -6.91 23.90 -8.86
CA MET A 75 -6.26 22.79 -9.55
C MET A 75 -6.85 22.56 -10.94
N THR A 76 -8.16 22.68 -11.09
CA THR A 76 -8.86 22.54 -12.37
C THR A 76 -8.45 23.61 -13.38
N GLU A 77 -8.44 24.89 -12.96
CA GLU A 77 -7.96 26.03 -13.76
C GLU A 77 -6.49 25.86 -14.18
N LEU A 78 -5.64 25.42 -13.25
CA LEU A 78 -4.22 25.23 -13.50
C LEU A 78 -3.95 24.05 -14.42
N PHE A 79 -4.67 22.93 -14.27
CA PHE A 79 -4.37 21.69 -15.00
C PHE A 79 -4.95 21.65 -16.41
N PHE A 80 -6.12 22.23 -16.65
CA PHE A 80 -6.84 21.99 -17.90
C PHE A 80 -7.01 23.24 -18.77
N ARG A 81 -6.69 23.09 -20.06
CA ARG A 81 -6.91 24.13 -21.07
C ARG A 81 -8.42 24.32 -21.24
N SER A 82 -8.82 25.58 -21.40
CA SER A 82 -10.19 25.96 -21.77
C SER A 82 -11.27 25.64 -20.71
N MET A 83 -10.90 25.33 -19.48
CA MET A 83 -11.81 25.38 -18.34
C MET A 83 -11.73 26.76 -17.68
N HIS A 84 -12.10 27.79 -18.43
CA HIS A 84 -12.69 28.98 -17.82
C HIS A 84 -14.15 28.63 -17.63
N LEU A 85 -14.47 27.95 -16.53
CA LEU A 85 -15.85 27.59 -16.23
C LEU A 85 -16.62 28.90 -16.05
N PRO A 86 -17.57 29.26 -16.93
CA PRO A 86 -18.56 30.23 -16.53
C PRO A 86 -19.25 29.61 -15.31
N HIS A 87 -19.32 30.33 -14.19
CA HIS A 87 -19.85 29.86 -12.89
C HIS A 87 -21.36 29.50 -12.95
N SER A 88 -21.92 29.31 -14.15
CA SER A 88 -23.32 29.03 -14.43
C SER A 88 -23.65 27.54 -14.52
N HIS A 89 -22.67 26.64 -14.35
CA HIS A 89 -22.88 25.19 -14.45
C HIS A 89 -22.40 24.45 -13.18
N GLU A 90 -23.15 24.63 -12.10
CA GLU A 90 -22.96 24.03 -10.76
C GLU A 90 -22.64 22.52 -10.79
N ALA A 91 -23.25 21.76 -11.71
CA ALA A 91 -22.97 20.33 -11.85
C ALA A 91 -21.54 20.03 -12.36
N ILE A 92 -20.95 20.89 -13.19
CA ILE A 92 -19.59 20.68 -13.70
C ILE A 92 -18.57 20.94 -12.59
N ASP A 93 -18.83 21.95 -11.78
CA ASP A 93 -18.02 22.37 -10.65
C ASP A 93 -17.92 21.25 -9.59
N LEU A 94 -19.06 20.65 -9.24
CA LEU A 94 -19.12 19.54 -8.28
C LEU A 94 -18.33 18.29 -8.75
N LEU A 95 -18.46 17.92 -10.03
CA LEU A 95 -17.75 16.77 -10.60
C LEU A 95 -16.23 16.88 -10.42
N TYR A 96 -15.65 18.04 -10.71
CA TYR A 96 -14.19 18.21 -10.60
C TYR A 96 -13.75 18.26 -9.15
N GLU A 97 -14.55 18.87 -8.27
CA GLU A 97 -14.32 18.87 -6.82
C GLU A 97 -14.22 17.45 -6.26
N GLU A 98 -15.21 16.60 -6.56
CA GLU A 98 -15.21 15.19 -6.16
C GLU A 98 -13.98 14.46 -6.73
N LEU A 99 -13.69 14.59 -8.03
CA LEU A 99 -12.57 13.88 -8.66
C LEU A 99 -11.20 14.27 -8.09
N TRP A 100 -10.98 15.55 -7.78
CA TRP A 100 -9.75 16.00 -7.13
C TRP A 100 -9.63 15.48 -5.72
N ARG A 101 -10.72 15.43 -4.95
CA ARG A 101 -10.72 14.84 -3.60
C ARG A 101 -10.45 13.35 -3.60
N LEU A 102 -11.06 12.61 -4.53
CA LEU A 102 -10.77 11.18 -4.74
C LEU A 102 -9.30 10.97 -5.11
N LEU A 103 -8.72 11.81 -5.96
CA LEU A 103 -7.29 11.77 -6.27
C LEU A 103 -6.43 12.12 -5.06
N GLY A 104 -6.79 13.15 -4.30
CA GLY A 104 -6.10 13.56 -3.07
C GLY A 104 -6.04 12.42 -2.04
N SER A 105 -7.14 11.68 -1.86
CA SER A 105 -7.17 10.49 -0.99
C SER A 105 -6.17 9.39 -1.44
N SER A 106 -5.96 9.25 -2.75
CA SER A 106 -4.98 8.32 -3.31
C SER A 106 -3.54 8.77 -3.03
N LEU A 107 -3.29 10.08 -3.05
CA LEU A 107 -1.98 10.64 -2.68
C LEU A 107 -1.69 10.50 -1.18
N PHE A 108 -2.71 10.49 -0.30
CA PHE A 108 -2.52 10.14 1.11
C PHE A 108 -2.06 8.69 1.29
N ALA A 109 -2.63 7.74 0.53
CA ALA A 109 -2.10 6.38 0.50
C ALA A 109 -0.66 6.34 -0.02
N GLY A 110 -0.32 7.19 -0.99
CA GLY A 110 1.05 7.35 -1.50
C GLY A 110 2.02 7.87 -0.43
N ALA A 111 1.61 8.90 0.31
CA ALA A 111 2.39 9.49 1.41
C ALA A 111 2.65 8.46 2.52
N ILE A 112 1.62 7.69 2.90
CA ILE A 112 1.74 6.63 3.90
C ILE A 112 2.62 5.48 3.39
N THR A 113 2.55 5.15 2.11
CA THR A 113 3.46 4.17 1.49
C THR A 113 4.91 4.65 1.55
N CYS A 114 5.16 5.93 1.30
CA CYS A 114 6.49 6.52 1.47
C CYS A 114 6.94 6.46 2.94
N TYR A 115 6.05 6.70 3.91
CA TYR A 115 6.37 6.54 5.33
C TYR A 115 6.69 5.09 5.70
N ALA A 116 5.96 4.11 5.14
CA ALA A 116 6.29 2.69 5.31
C ALA A 116 7.66 2.34 4.71
N LEU A 117 8.01 2.88 3.54
CA LEU A 117 9.32 2.72 2.91
C LEU A 117 10.43 3.41 3.71
N LYS A 118 10.14 4.55 4.34
CA LYS A 118 11.03 5.23 5.29
C LYS A 118 11.35 4.33 6.48
N VAL A 119 10.34 3.72 7.11
CA VAL A 119 10.55 2.75 8.20
C VAL A 119 11.32 1.52 7.69
N GLY A 120 11.03 1.05 6.48
CA GLY A 120 11.80 0.00 5.82
C GLY A 120 13.27 0.38 5.62
N ALA A 121 13.57 1.61 5.23
CA ALA A 121 14.92 2.14 5.09
C ALA A 121 15.66 2.21 6.43
N ASP A 122 15.02 2.75 7.47
CA ASP A 122 15.58 2.83 8.83
C ASP A 122 15.96 1.44 9.34
N ARG A 123 15.13 0.43 9.03
CA ARG A 123 15.34 -0.97 9.43
C ARG A 123 16.18 -1.79 8.44
N ARG A 124 16.71 -1.18 7.38
CA ARG A 124 17.49 -1.85 6.31
C ARG A 124 16.74 -2.98 5.59
N LEU A 125 15.42 -2.85 5.48
CA LEU A 125 14.51 -3.79 4.84
C LEU A 125 14.18 -3.41 3.38
N LEU A 126 14.90 -2.48 2.76
CA LEU A 126 14.58 -2.05 1.38
C LEU A 126 14.75 -3.15 0.32
N ALA A 127 15.54 -4.18 0.63
CA ALA A 127 15.69 -5.38 -0.19
C ALA A 127 14.70 -6.50 0.17
N ASP A 128 13.88 -6.35 1.23
CA ASP A 128 12.81 -7.31 1.55
C ASP A 128 11.81 -7.31 0.38
N PRO A 129 11.46 -8.48 -0.20
CA PRO A 129 10.52 -8.57 -1.32
C PRO A 129 9.19 -7.85 -1.07
N THR A 130 8.69 -7.85 0.17
CA THR A 130 7.46 -7.14 0.54
C THR A 130 7.62 -5.62 0.40
N ILE A 131 8.79 -5.08 0.74
CA ILE A 131 9.12 -3.66 0.66
C ILE A 131 9.44 -3.26 -0.78
N GLN A 132 10.11 -4.12 -1.54
CA GLN A 132 10.32 -3.94 -2.98
C GLN A 132 9.00 -3.87 -3.75
N ARG A 133 7.97 -4.61 -3.32
CA ARG A 133 6.62 -4.49 -3.93
C ARG A 133 5.97 -3.14 -3.68
N LEU A 134 6.12 -2.55 -2.49
CA LEU A 134 5.65 -1.18 -2.23
C LEU A 134 6.39 -0.16 -3.13
N GLN A 135 7.71 -0.35 -3.33
CA GLN A 135 8.49 0.46 -4.25
C GLN A 135 7.99 0.32 -5.70
N LEU A 136 7.71 -0.91 -6.15
CA LEU A 136 7.14 -1.18 -7.47
C LEU A 136 5.75 -0.56 -7.63
N GLY A 137 4.90 -0.65 -6.61
CA GLY A 137 3.58 -0.02 -6.62
C GLY A 137 3.65 1.50 -6.82
N LEU A 138 4.55 2.18 -6.09
CA LEU A 138 4.81 3.61 -6.30
C LEU A 138 5.41 3.92 -7.66
N LEU A 139 6.37 3.12 -8.12
CA LEU A 139 7.01 3.26 -9.43
C LEU A 139 5.98 3.19 -10.56
N TRP A 140 5.16 2.15 -10.58
CA TRP A 140 4.16 1.96 -11.65
C TRP A 140 3.02 2.97 -11.57
N PHE A 141 2.58 3.34 -10.36
CA PHE A 141 1.65 4.45 -10.16
C PHE A 141 2.18 5.75 -10.76
N ALA A 142 3.41 6.12 -10.42
CA ALA A 142 4.05 7.34 -10.91
C ALA A 142 4.32 7.30 -12.41
N LEU A 143 4.77 6.16 -12.94
CA LEU A 143 5.01 5.97 -14.37
C LEU A 143 3.71 6.16 -15.16
N LEU A 144 2.63 5.48 -14.74
CA LEU A 144 1.35 5.60 -15.42
C LEU A 144 0.80 7.03 -15.31
N ALA A 145 0.95 7.69 -14.17
CA ALA A 145 0.59 9.10 -14.03
C ALA A 145 1.36 9.99 -15.02
N VAL A 146 2.70 9.85 -15.12
CA VAL A 146 3.52 10.60 -16.10
C VAL A 146 3.06 10.32 -17.53
N VAL A 147 2.81 9.06 -17.89
CA VAL A 147 2.27 8.68 -19.21
C VAL A 147 0.93 9.36 -19.46
N LEU A 148 0.02 9.35 -18.49
CA LEU A 148 -1.29 10.02 -18.60
C LEU A 148 -1.13 11.53 -18.83
N HIS A 149 -0.20 12.20 -18.14
CA HIS A 149 0.07 13.63 -18.35
C HIS A 149 0.59 13.89 -19.76
N LEU A 150 1.56 13.09 -20.25
CA LEU A 150 2.09 13.21 -21.61
C LEU A 150 1.01 12.96 -22.66
N VAL A 151 0.18 11.93 -22.48
CA VAL A 151 -0.90 11.62 -23.41
C VAL A 151 -1.92 12.75 -23.48
N HIS A 152 -2.32 13.28 -22.32
CA HIS A 152 -3.32 14.35 -22.26
C HIS A 152 -2.81 15.71 -22.69
N LEU A 153 -1.50 15.94 -22.61
CA LEU A 153 -0.85 17.13 -23.15
C LEU A 153 -0.68 17.05 -24.68
N LEU A 154 -0.05 15.98 -25.17
CA LEU A 154 0.41 15.89 -26.56
C LEU A 154 -0.68 15.45 -27.54
N PHE A 155 -1.50 14.47 -27.15
CA PHE A 155 -2.51 13.87 -28.04
C PHE A 155 -3.92 14.39 -27.76
N VAL A 156 -4.36 14.37 -26.50
CA VAL A 156 -5.73 14.78 -26.14
C VAL A 156 -5.87 16.32 -26.11
N LYS A 157 -4.77 17.02 -25.89
CA LYS A 157 -4.63 18.48 -25.82
C LYS A 157 -5.51 19.15 -24.76
N THR A 158 -5.75 18.46 -23.65
CA THR A 158 -6.56 18.97 -22.53
C THR A 158 -5.72 19.54 -21.41
N LEU A 159 -4.47 19.08 -21.25
CA LEU A 159 -3.60 19.52 -20.17
C LEU A 159 -2.90 20.86 -20.52
N THR A 160 -2.78 21.77 -19.56
CA THR A 160 -1.92 22.95 -19.70
C THR A 160 -0.45 22.56 -19.47
N LEU A 161 0.48 23.49 -19.76
CA LEU A 161 1.88 23.32 -19.36
C LEU A 161 2.03 23.27 -17.82
N TRP A 162 1.27 24.08 -17.08
CA TRP A 162 1.30 24.09 -15.62
C TRP A 162 0.83 22.77 -15.01
N GLY A 163 -0.23 22.17 -15.57
CA GLY A 163 -0.69 20.84 -15.18
C GLY A 163 0.41 19.79 -15.36
N LEU A 164 1.17 19.85 -16.46
CA LEU A 164 2.33 18.97 -16.65
C LEU A 164 3.39 19.22 -15.58
N LEU A 165 3.79 20.48 -15.37
CA LEU A 165 4.87 20.82 -14.45
C LEU A 165 4.55 20.45 -13.00
N ILE A 166 3.33 20.75 -12.53
CA ILE A 166 2.88 20.40 -11.17
C ILE A 166 2.79 18.88 -11.03
N GLY A 167 2.17 18.20 -12.01
CA GLY A 167 2.10 16.74 -12.02
C GLY A 167 3.48 16.07 -12.00
N ALA A 168 4.39 16.56 -12.84
CA ALA A 168 5.77 16.06 -12.90
C ALA A 168 6.55 16.36 -11.63
N ALA A 169 6.33 17.51 -10.98
CA ALA A 169 7.00 17.86 -9.73
C ALA A 169 6.71 16.85 -8.61
N VAL A 170 5.53 16.24 -8.59
CA VAL A 170 5.16 15.19 -7.62
C VAL A 170 5.50 13.79 -8.14
N MET A 171 5.15 13.49 -9.39
CA MET A 171 5.27 12.12 -9.93
C MET A 171 6.70 11.76 -10.35
N ALA A 172 7.52 12.70 -10.83
CA ALA A 172 8.89 12.38 -11.25
C ALA A 172 9.78 11.93 -10.06
N PRO A 173 9.77 12.60 -8.89
CA PRO A 173 10.45 12.07 -7.71
C PRO A 173 9.88 10.72 -7.24
N THR A 174 8.55 10.54 -7.36
CA THR A 174 7.87 9.29 -7.01
C THR A 174 8.24 8.14 -7.95
N LEU A 175 8.62 8.45 -9.19
CA LEU A 175 9.13 7.48 -10.15
C LEU A 175 10.61 7.18 -9.90
N VAL A 176 11.44 8.23 -9.82
CA VAL A 176 12.90 8.12 -9.80
C VAL A 176 13.41 7.44 -8.53
N LEU A 177 12.89 7.82 -7.36
CA LEU A 177 13.42 7.33 -6.08
C LEU A 177 13.23 5.82 -5.91
N PRO A 178 12.01 5.25 -6.06
CA PRO A 178 11.82 3.81 -6.01
C PRO A 178 12.57 3.08 -7.14
N SER A 179 12.65 3.66 -8.34
CA SER A 179 13.39 3.04 -9.46
C SER A 179 14.89 2.88 -9.15
N ALA A 180 15.51 3.91 -8.57
CA ALA A 180 16.91 3.87 -8.17
C ALA A 180 17.15 2.79 -7.10
N HIS A 181 16.30 2.74 -6.07
CA HIS A 181 16.43 1.74 -5.00
C HIS A 181 16.13 0.31 -5.47
N LEU A 182 15.16 0.10 -6.35
CA LEU A 182 14.91 -1.20 -6.98
C LEU A 182 16.08 -1.64 -7.86
N GLY A 183 16.67 -0.71 -8.62
CA GLY A 183 17.86 -0.98 -9.42
C GLY A 183 19.05 -1.41 -8.56
N LEU A 184 19.29 -0.70 -7.45
CA LEU A 184 20.37 -1.02 -6.51
C LEU A 184 20.15 -2.33 -5.73
N SER A 185 18.88 -2.71 -5.50
CA SER A 185 18.53 -3.91 -4.74
C SER A 185 18.19 -5.14 -5.61
N GLY A 186 18.28 -5.02 -6.94
CA GLY A 186 17.88 -6.09 -7.87
C GLY A 186 16.36 -6.39 -7.87
N GLY A 187 15.55 -5.50 -7.30
CA GLY A 187 14.13 -5.74 -7.00
C GLY A 187 13.21 -5.82 -8.22
N PHE A 188 13.70 -5.50 -9.43
CA PHE A 188 12.91 -5.58 -10.65
C PHE A 188 12.49 -7.02 -11.02
N ALA A 189 13.23 -8.03 -10.56
CA ALA A 189 12.99 -9.44 -10.88
C ALA A 189 11.68 -10.00 -10.27
N TYR A 190 11.11 -9.37 -9.23
CA TYR A 190 10.00 -9.93 -8.45
C TYR A 190 8.58 -9.57 -8.95
N THR A 191 8.48 -8.95 -10.12
CA THR A 191 7.20 -8.40 -10.64
C THR A 191 6.20 -9.47 -11.08
N THR A 192 6.62 -10.53 -11.76
CA THR A 192 5.71 -11.54 -12.33
C THR A 192 5.25 -12.59 -11.30
N GLU A 193 6.13 -12.98 -10.40
CA GLU A 193 5.88 -14.00 -9.36
C GLU A 193 4.84 -13.55 -8.32
N SER A 194 4.73 -12.24 -8.12
CA SER A 194 3.80 -11.66 -7.14
C SER A 194 2.33 -11.84 -7.55
N LEU A 195 2.03 -11.74 -8.85
CA LEU A 195 0.65 -11.87 -9.35
C LEU A 195 0.16 -13.32 -9.30
N SER A 196 1.01 -14.26 -9.70
CA SER A 196 0.69 -15.70 -9.62
C SER A 196 0.50 -16.15 -8.17
N THR A 197 1.33 -15.64 -7.25
CA THR A 197 1.23 -15.96 -5.82
C THR A 197 -0.05 -15.39 -5.20
N CYS A 198 -0.45 -14.16 -5.59
CA CYS A 198 -1.72 -13.56 -5.17
C CYS A 198 -2.94 -14.40 -5.56
N LEU A 199 -3.02 -14.77 -6.84
CA LEU A 199 -4.12 -15.58 -7.35
C LEU A 199 -4.10 -16.98 -6.72
N GLY A 200 -2.92 -17.59 -6.58
CA GLY A 200 -2.76 -18.88 -5.90
C GLY A 200 -3.31 -18.85 -4.46
N ASN A 201 -2.99 -17.81 -3.69
CA ASN A 201 -3.46 -17.70 -2.30
C ASN A 201 -4.97 -17.47 -2.16
N LEU A 202 -5.65 -16.94 -3.19
CA LEU A 202 -7.11 -16.79 -3.19
C LEU A 202 -7.83 -18.13 -3.36
N PHE A 203 -7.32 -18.98 -4.25
CA PHE A 203 -7.95 -20.26 -4.56
C PHE A 203 -7.45 -21.42 -3.68
N ALA A 204 -6.25 -21.29 -3.10
CA ALA A 204 -5.65 -22.27 -2.21
C ALA A 204 -4.85 -21.58 -1.09
N PRO A 205 -5.53 -20.96 -0.10
CA PRO A 205 -4.85 -20.26 0.98
C PRO A 205 -4.04 -21.23 1.85
N ARG A 206 -2.74 -20.96 2.02
CA ARG A 206 -1.85 -21.73 2.90
C ARG A 206 -2.30 -21.67 4.37
N ARG A 207 -2.96 -20.58 4.77
CA ARG A 207 -3.57 -20.36 6.09
C ARG A 207 -4.83 -19.51 5.93
N PHE A 208 -5.91 -19.91 6.58
CA PHE A 208 -7.19 -19.20 6.49
C PHE A 208 -7.39 -18.30 7.71
N THR A 209 -7.19 -17.00 7.53
CA THR A 209 -7.58 -15.98 8.52
C THR A 209 -8.40 -14.89 7.82
N ILE A 210 -9.32 -14.25 8.56
CA ILE A 210 -10.16 -13.17 8.03
C ILE A 210 -9.32 -12.06 7.37
N PRO A 211 -8.23 -11.55 7.98
CA PRO A 211 -7.41 -10.52 7.35
C PRO A 211 -6.77 -10.98 6.05
N VAL A 212 -6.27 -12.22 5.99
CA VAL A 212 -5.67 -12.77 4.75
C VAL A 212 -6.70 -12.78 3.64
N LEU A 213 -7.91 -13.30 3.90
CA LEU A 213 -8.98 -13.33 2.91
C LEU A 213 -9.36 -11.92 2.43
N LEU A 214 -9.54 -10.98 3.37
CA LEU A 214 -9.93 -9.60 3.07
C LEU A 214 -8.89 -8.90 2.19
N TYR A 215 -7.61 -8.93 2.58
CA TYR A 215 -6.56 -8.27 1.81
C TYR A 215 -6.34 -8.92 0.43
N SER A 216 -6.47 -10.25 0.33
CA SER A 216 -6.39 -10.95 -0.95
C SER A 216 -7.52 -10.51 -1.90
N LEU A 217 -8.75 -10.46 -1.38
CA LEU A 217 -9.93 -10.02 -2.13
C LEU A 217 -9.77 -8.55 -2.56
N LEU A 218 -9.36 -7.68 -1.64
CA LEU A 218 -9.16 -6.26 -1.94
C LEU A 218 -8.08 -6.06 -3.02
N THR A 219 -7.00 -6.83 -3.00
CA THR A 219 -5.94 -6.76 -4.03
C THR A 219 -6.53 -6.98 -5.43
N VAL A 220 -7.38 -8.00 -5.60
CA VAL A 220 -8.04 -8.28 -6.88
C VAL A 220 -9.06 -7.22 -7.23
N LEU A 221 -9.91 -6.81 -6.29
CA LEU A 221 -10.93 -5.79 -6.54
C LEU A 221 -10.30 -4.44 -6.95
N PHE A 222 -9.24 -4.02 -6.29
CA PHE A 222 -8.47 -2.82 -6.65
C PHE A 222 -7.90 -2.94 -8.06
N THR A 223 -7.24 -4.07 -8.37
CA THR A 223 -6.65 -4.31 -9.70
C THR A 223 -7.71 -4.24 -10.80
N VAL A 224 -8.86 -4.90 -10.61
CA VAL A 224 -9.96 -4.91 -11.58
C VAL A 224 -10.58 -3.51 -11.73
N ALA A 225 -10.82 -2.82 -10.62
CA ALA A 225 -11.37 -1.46 -10.64
C ALA A 225 -10.41 -0.48 -11.33
N GLY A 226 -9.11 -0.52 -10.98
CA GLY A 226 -8.08 0.31 -11.59
C GLY A 226 -7.97 0.08 -13.09
N LEU A 227 -7.97 -1.19 -13.53
CA LEU A 227 -7.96 -1.53 -14.95
C LEU A 227 -9.21 -0.98 -15.67
N ALA A 228 -10.39 -1.12 -15.08
CA ALA A 228 -11.63 -0.59 -15.64
C ALA A 228 -11.58 0.95 -15.78
N TYR A 229 -11.03 1.65 -14.78
CA TYR A 229 -10.90 3.11 -14.80
C TYR A 229 -9.92 3.57 -15.86
N ILE A 230 -8.85 2.82 -16.11
CA ILE A 230 -7.84 3.13 -17.14
C ILE A 230 -8.38 2.87 -18.55
N ILE A 231 -8.98 1.71 -18.79
CA ILE A 231 -9.40 1.28 -20.14
C ILE A 231 -10.72 1.94 -20.54
N LEU A 232 -11.69 2.04 -19.63
CA LEU A 232 -13.06 2.49 -19.91
C LEU A 232 -13.46 3.72 -19.08
N PRO A 233 -12.61 4.78 -18.98
CA PRO A 233 -12.80 5.86 -18.01
C PRO A 233 -14.14 6.56 -18.14
N LYS A 234 -14.58 6.85 -19.37
CA LYS A 234 -15.86 7.52 -19.61
C LYS A 234 -17.05 6.66 -19.19
N LEU A 235 -16.98 5.35 -19.44
CA LEU A 235 -18.06 4.43 -19.11
C LEU A 235 -18.16 4.28 -17.60
N THR A 236 -17.04 4.01 -16.93
CA THR A 236 -16.99 3.89 -15.47
C THR A 236 -17.40 5.20 -14.81
N LEU A 237 -16.92 6.35 -15.28
CA LEU A 237 -17.30 7.66 -14.73
C LEU A 237 -18.80 7.91 -14.88
N LYS A 238 -19.38 7.60 -16.04
CA LYS A 238 -20.83 7.69 -16.26
C LYS A 238 -21.60 6.79 -15.30
N TRP A 239 -21.14 5.56 -15.09
CA TRP A 239 -21.79 4.60 -14.19
C TRP A 239 -21.61 4.93 -12.71
N VAL A 240 -20.67 5.80 -12.34
CA VAL A 240 -20.47 6.24 -10.95
C VAL A 240 -21.19 7.56 -10.70
N ILE A 241 -20.93 8.57 -11.51
CA ILE A 241 -21.35 9.96 -11.24
C ILE A 241 -22.67 10.29 -11.96
N GLY A 242 -23.01 9.57 -13.04
CA GLY A 242 -24.32 9.65 -13.70
C GLY A 242 -24.48 10.82 -14.69
N TYR A 243 -23.56 11.78 -14.75
CA TYR A 243 -23.59 12.93 -15.65
C TYR A 243 -22.18 13.34 -16.15
N HIS A 244 -22.14 14.11 -17.24
CA HIS A 244 -20.98 14.71 -17.94
C HIS A 244 -19.64 13.93 -17.94
N THR A 245 -19.25 13.35 -19.09
CA THR A 245 -17.95 12.66 -19.26
C THR A 245 -17.00 13.45 -20.16
N GLY A 246 -16.39 14.50 -19.61
CA GLY A 246 -15.36 15.28 -20.30
C GLY A 246 -14.02 14.56 -20.39
N LYS A 247 -13.16 14.98 -21.34
CA LYS A 247 -11.77 14.48 -21.42
C LYS A 247 -10.94 14.83 -20.17
N PRO A 248 -11.04 16.03 -19.55
CA PRO A 248 -10.36 16.33 -18.30
C PRO A 248 -10.79 15.43 -17.13
N ALA A 249 -12.10 15.17 -17.01
CA ALA A 249 -12.63 14.29 -15.99
C ALA A 249 -12.13 12.84 -16.17
N ALA A 250 -12.05 12.38 -17.43
CA ALA A 250 -11.45 11.08 -17.75
C ALA A 250 -9.97 11.00 -17.31
N PHE A 251 -9.18 12.06 -17.49
CA PHE A 251 -7.79 12.10 -17.00
C PHE A 251 -7.70 11.90 -15.48
N LEU A 252 -8.48 12.66 -14.69
CA LEU A 252 -8.47 12.52 -13.22
C LEU A 252 -8.93 11.13 -12.79
N TRP A 253 -9.96 10.61 -13.45
CA TRP A 253 -10.48 9.28 -13.20
C TRP A 253 -9.46 8.18 -13.51
N GLN A 254 -8.72 8.32 -14.62
CA GLN A 254 -7.62 7.42 -14.94
C GLN A 254 -6.48 7.54 -13.93
N TRP A 255 -6.20 8.73 -13.40
CA TRP A 255 -5.16 8.89 -12.39
C TRP A 255 -5.54 8.22 -11.06
N VAL A 256 -6.80 8.34 -10.62
CA VAL A 256 -7.34 7.51 -9.53
C VAL A 256 -7.23 6.03 -9.87
N GLY A 257 -7.59 5.65 -11.10
CA GLY A 257 -7.45 4.29 -11.62
C GLY A 257 -6.02 3.76 -11.56
N ALA A 258 -5.00 4.59 -11.79
CA ALA A 258 -3.59 4.22 -11.67
C ALA A 258 -3.22 3.86 -10.23
N ALA A 259 -3.75 4.60 -9.24
CA ALA A 259 -3.56 4.27 -7.84
C ALA A 259 -4.24 2.95 -7.49
N LEU A 260 -5.48 2.72 -7.94
CA LEU A 260 -6.19 1.46 -7.74
C LEU A 260 -5.52 0.29 -8.45
N LEU A 261 -4.83 0.51 -9.57
CA LEU A 261 -4.17 -0.55 -10.32
C LEU A 261 -2.81 -0.96 -9.73
N PHE A 262 -2.07 -0.02 -9.13
CA PHE A 262 -0.68 -0.27 -8.71
C PHE A 262 -0.41 -0.01 -7.23
N LEU A 263 -0.93 1.08 -6.69
CA LEU A 263 -0.63 1.50 -5.32
C LEU A 263 -1.40 0.67 -4.30
N PHE A 264 -2.73 0.66 -4.39
CA PHE A 264 -3.58 -0.07 -3.44
C PHE A 264 -3.35 -1.59 -3.48
N PRO A 265 -3.14 -2.24 -4.64
CA PRO A 265 -2.75 -3.65 -4.71
C PRO A 265 -1.41 -3.92 -4.03
N ALA A 266 -0.40 -3.05 -4.21
CA ALA A 266 0.88 -3.21 -3.51
C ALA A 266 0.72 -3.13 -1.98
N ILE A 267 -0.11 -2.21 -1.48
CA ILE A 267 -0.43 -2.09 -0.05
C ILE A 267 -1.14 -3.34 0.46
N THR A 268 -2.25 -3.72 -0.17
CA THR A 268 -3.10 -4.83 0.29
C THR A 268 -2.39 -6.18 0.16
N TYR A 269 -1.63 -6.40 -0.90
CA TYR A 269 -0.80 -7.59 -1.03
C TYR A 269 0.28 -7.67 0.05
N THR A 270 0.93 -6.55 0.37
CA THR A 270 1.91 -6.49 1.47
C THR A 270 1.24 -6.83 2.82
N LEU A 271 0.03 -6.32 3.07
CA LEU A 271 -0.74 -6.63 4.26
C LEU A 271 -1.17 -8.09 4.32
N GLN A 272 -1.56 -8.68 3.18
CA GLN A 272 -1.88 -10.11 3.07
C GLN A 272 -0.70 -10.98 3.49
N GLU A 273 0.50 -10.72 2.98
CA GLU A 273 1.69 -11.51 3.35
C GLU A 273 2.05 -11.35 4.83
N ARG A 274 1.95 -10.12 5.35
CA ARG A 274 2.20 -9.87 6.77
C ARG A 274 1.12 -10.51 7.65
N ALA A 275 -0.11 -10.64 7.16
CA ALA A 275 -1.17 -11.40 7.82
C ALA A 275 -0.90 -12.91 7.83
N LEU A 276 -0.44 -13.49 6.72
CA LEU A 276 -0.04 -14.90 6.63
C LEU A 276 1.07 -15.24 7.64
N GLN A 277 1.99 -14.30 7.84
CA GLN A 277 3.11 -14.43 8.79
C GLN A 277 2.72 -14.14 10.25
N GLY A 278 1.47 -13.74 10.54
CA GLY A 278 1.05 -13.32 11.88
C GLY A 278 1.69 -12.01 12.35
N ARG A 279 2.13 -11.16 11.42
CA ARG A 279 2.94 -9.95 11.66
C ARG A 279 2.16 -8.64 11.45
N LEU A 280 0.83 -8.66 11.42
CA LEU A 280 0.02 -7.44 11.29
C LEU A 280 0.20 -6.44 12.45
N ALA A 281 0.67 -6.91 13.61
CA ALA A 281 0.95 -6.05 14.75
C ALA A 281 2.21 -5.16 14.54
N GLN A 282 3.04 -5.43 13.54
CA GLN A 282 4.28 -4.68 13.28
C GLN A 282 4.00 -3.27 12.72
N THR A 283 4.99 -2.39 12.86
CA THR A 283 4.88 -0.97 12.48
C THR A 283 4.48 -0.75 11.03
N ILE A 284 5.12 -1.43 10.08
CA ILE A 284 4.84 -1.24 8.64
C ILE A 284 3.38 -1.62 8.31
N PRO A 285 2.86 -2.81 8.67
CA PRO A 285 1.44 -3.13 8.51
C PRO A 285 0.48 -2.16 9.19
N LYS A 286 0.80 -1.66 10.39
CA LYS A 286 -0.03 -0.65 11.07
C LYS A 286 -0.10 0.64 10.26
N VAL A 287 1.05 1.14 9.83
CA VAL A 287 1.16 2.33 8.97
C VAL A 287 0.34 2.16 7.70
N LEU A 288 0.52 1.04 7.00
CA LEU A 288 -0.22 0.76 5.76
C LEU A 288 -1.73 0.69 5.98
N ASN A 289 -2.19 0.09 7.10
CA ASN A 289 -3.60 0.08 7.46
C ASN A 289 -4.13 1.49 7.79
N VAL A 290 -3.34 2.36 8.43
CA VAL A 290 -3.72 3.79 8.60
C VAL A 290 -3.91 4.45 7.23
N GLY A 291 -3.04 4.17 6.26
CA GLY A 291 -3.21 4.69 4.89
C GLY A 291 -4.48 4.21 4.21
N LEU A 292 -4.80 2.92 4.33
CA LEU A 292 -6.08 2.39 3.84
C LEU A 292 -7.28 3.00 4.56
N LEU A 293 -7.21 3.19 5.88
CA LEU A 293 -8.25 3.80 6.68
C LEU A 293 -8.53 5.23 6.22
N VAL A 294 -7.48 6.05 6.10
CA VAL A 294 -7.61 7.45 5.66
C VAL A 294 -8.16 7.52 4.24
N ALA A 295 -7.57 6.76 3.31
CA ALA A 295 -8.02 6.77 1.91
C ALA A 295 -9.48 6.30 1.78
N SER A 296 -9.85 5.22 2.46
CA SER A 296 -11.21 4.70 2.45
C SER A 296 -12.21 5.63 3.11
N LEU A 297 -11.84 6.37 4.15
CA LEU A 297 -12.74 7.36 4.77
C LEU A 297 -13.10 8.47 3.77
N PHE A 298 -12.11 9.06 3.09
CA PHE A 298 -12.38 10.07 2.06
C PHE A 298 -13.21 9.51 0.90
N GLN A 299 -12.83 8.35 0.36
CA GLN A 299 -13.58 7.71 -0.73
C GLN A 299 -15.00 7.36 -0.32
N PHE A 300 -15.20 6.86 0.91
CA PHE A 300 -16.51 6.52 1.45
C PHE A 300 -17.39 7.76 1.62
N LEU A 301 -16.84 8.87 2.12
CA LEU A 301 -17.58 10.12 2.29
C LEU A 301 -17.99 10.72 0.95
N GLU A 302 -17.08 10.79 -0.03
CA GLU A 302 -17.35 11.34 -1.36
C GLU A 302 -18.32 10.48 -2.18
N LEU A 303 -18.20 9.14 -2.11
CA LEU A 303 -19.16 8.25 -2.79
C LEU A 303 -20.49 8.17 -2.03
N GLY A 304 -20.45 8.35 -0.71
CA GLY A 304 -21.62 8.35 0.16
C GLY A 304 -22.52 9.55 -0.08
N SER A 305 -21.95 10.76 -0.20
CA SER A 305 -22.71 11.96 -0.58
C SER A 305 -23.40 11.77 -1.93
N LEU A 306 -22.66 11.25 -2.92
CA LEU A 306 -23.21 10.91 -4.24
C LEU A 306 -24.38 9.91 -4.17
N LEU A 307 -24.36 8.95 -3.26
CA LEU A 307 -25.48 7.99 -3.11
C LEU A 307 -26.73 8.66 -2.52
N VAL A 308 -26.56 9.61 -1.62
CA VAL A 308 -27.67 10.31 -0.95
C VAL A 308 -28.31 11.32 -1.89
N ASP A 309 -27.50 12.07 -2.66
CA ASP A 309 -27.97 13.23 -3.43
C ASP A 309 -28.54 12.89 -4.81
N GLY A 310 -28.32 11.69 -5.34
CA GLY A 310 -28.77 11.33 -6.69
C GLY A 310 -29.13 9.86 -6.84
N GLY A 311 -30.40 9.61 -7.20
CA GLY A 311 -30.94 8.25 -7.35
C GLY A 311 -30.10 7.31 -8.23
N VAL A 312 -30.15 6.01 -7.91
CA VAL A 312 -29.27 4.96 -8.44
C VAL A 312 -29.48 4.65 -9.93
N HIS A 313 -30.60 5.06 -10.53
CA HIS A 313 -31.02 4.62 -11.87
C HIS A 313 -30.03 4.91 -13.02
N ARG A 314 -29.06 5.81 -12.86
CA ARG A 314 -27.97 6.05 -13.84
C ARG A 314 -26.57 5.79 -13.28
N ARG A 315 -26.47 5.45 -11.99
CA ARG A 315 -25.23 5.31 -11.22
C ARG A 315 -25.02 3.86 -10.81
N VAL A 316 -25.03 2.95 -11.79
CA VAL A 316 -25.05 1.50 -11.56
C VAL A 316 -23.80 1.00 -10.82
N LEU A 317 -22.65 1.62 -11.04
CA LEU A 317 -21.38 1.21 -10.42
C LEU A 317 -21.18 1.82 -9.01
N LEU A 318 -21.83 2.95 -8.73
CA LEU A 318 -21.71 3.67 -7.45
C LEU A 318 -21.95 2.81 -6.20
N PRO A 319 -23.04 2.02 -6.07
CA PRO A 319 -23.26 1.22 -4.87
C PRO A 319 -22.19 0.14 -4.67
N PHE A 320 -21.64 -0.42 -5.76
CA PHE A 320 -20.56 -1.40 -5.67
C PHE A 320 -19.25 -0.77 -5.22
N LEU A 321 -18.93 0.44 -5.70
CA LEU A 321 -17.75 1.16 -5.23
C LEU A 321 -17.88 1.60 -3.79
N PHE A 322 -19.05 2.07 -3.39
CA PHE A 322 -19.32 2.40 -1.99
C PHE A 322 -19.13 1.18 -1.09
N ALA A 323 -19.71 0.03 -1.46
CA ALA A 323 -19.52 -1.22 -0.72
C ALA A 323 -18.05 -1.68 -0.71
N HIS A 324 -17.33 -1.51 -1.82
CA HIS A 324 -15.90 -1.80 -1.90
C HIS A 324 -15.09 -0.95 -0.92
N TRP A 325 -15.30 0.37 -0.88
CA TRP A 325 -14.57 1.24 0.04
C TRP A 325 -14.98 1.06 1.50
N LEU A 326 -16.25 0.71 1.76
CA LEU A 326 -16.68 0.26 3.09
C LEU A 326 -15.92 -1.02 3.52
N LEU A 327 -15.73 -1.97 2.60
CA LEU A 327 -14.94 -3.18 2.87
C LEU A 327 -13.47 -2.84 3.16
N VAL A 328 -12.88 -1.89 2.42
CA VAL A 328 -11.51 -1.38 2.68
C VAL A 328 -11.43 -0.76 4.07
N LEU A 329 -12.41 0.05 4.45
CA LEU A 329 -12.50 0.68 5.78
C LEU A 329 -12.53 -0.39 6.87
N LEU A 330 -13.41 -1.39 6.75
CA LEU A 330 -13.52 -2.50 7.70
C LEU A 330 -12.23 -3.33 7.79
N ALA A 331 -11.62 -3.66 6.65
CA ALA A 331 -10.36 -4.39 6.60
C ALA A 331 -9.22 -3.61 7.28
N SER A 332 -9.19 -2.28 7.10
CA SER A 332 -8.19 -1.43 7.75
C SER A 332 -8.37 -1.40 9.28
N ILE A 333 -9.61 -1.34 9.77
CA ILE A 333 -9.92 -1.40 11.21
C ILE A 333 -9.47 -2.75 11.78
N ILE A 334 -9.83 -3.86 11.13
CA ILE A 334 -9.42 -5.21 11.56
C ILE A 334 -7.89 -5.34 11.63
N GLY A 335 -7.18 -4.81 10.63
CA GLY A 335 -5.71 -4.76 10.62
C GLY A 335 -5.13 -3.93 11.76
N LEU A 336 -5.73 -2.78 12.05
CA LEU A 336 -5.34 -1.93 13.18
C LEU A 336 -5.67 -2.56 14.54
N SER A 337 -6.68 -3.41 14.63
CA SER A 337 -7.02 -4.16 15.84
C SER A 337 -6.17 -5.41 16.07
N SER A 338 -5.27 -5.78 15.14
CA SER A 338 -4.44 -6.98 15.33
C SER A 338 -3.45 -6.79 16.49
N SER A 339 -3.49 -7.68 17.47
CA SER A 339 -2.54 -7.73 18.59
C SER A 339 -1.36 -8.68 18.30
N PRO A 340 -0.19 -8.47 18.92
CA PRO A 340 0.91 -9.42 18.86
C PRO A 340 0.43 -10.79 19.33
N HIS A 341 0.52 -11.81 18.48
CA HIS A 341 0.36 -13.18 18.93
C HIS A 341 1.73 -13.72 19.34
N HIS A 342 1.91 -14.07 20.62
CA HIS A 342 2.99 -14.94 21.07
C HIS A 342 2.46 -16.38 21.23
N PRO A 343 3.25 -17.44 20.91
CA PRO A 343 4.65 -17.46 20.47
C PRO A 343 4.79 -17.71 18.96
N ALA A 344 5.99 -17.40 18.45
CA ALA A 344 6.37 -17.57 17.06
C ALA A 344 6.09 -19.01 16.57
N PRO A 345 5.46 -19.21 15.39
CA PRO A 345 5.58 -20.49 14.74
C PRO A 345 7.07 -20.74 14.49
N VAL A 346 7.56 -21.89 14.94
CA VAL A 346 8.84 -22.44 14.50
C VAL A 346 8.78 -22.48 12.98
N TYR A 347 9.49 -21.55 12.33
CA TYR A 347 9.64 -21.61 10.89
C TYR A 347 10.59 -22.77 10.60
N GLU A 348 10.06 -23.83 9.99
CA GLU A 348 10.88 -24.74 9.20
C GLU A 348 11.56 -23.88 8.15
N TYR A 349 12.88 -23.79 8.22
CA TYR A 349 13.70 -23.03 7.30
C TYR A 349 13.52 -23.62 5.90
N GLU A 350 12.79 -22.94 5.02
CA GLU A 350 12.77 -23.28 3.61
C GLU A 350 13.93 -22.50 2.95
N PRO A 351 15.04 -23.16 2.57
CA PRO A 351 16.22 -22.47 2.07
C PRO A 351 15.88 -21.70 0.79
N LEU A 352 16.34 -20.45 0.73
CA LEU A 352 16.21 -19.57 -0.43
C LEU A 352 16.84 -20.23 -1.66
N ALA A 353 16.33 -19.96 -2.85
CA ALA A 353 16.83 -20.56 -4.10
C ALA A 353 18.35 -20.38 -4.30
N ALA A 354 18.91 -19.28 -3.78
CA ALA A 354 20.36 -19.02 -3.77
C ALA A 354 21.16 -20.00 -2.89
N GLU A 355 20.58 -20.53 -1.81
CA GLU A 355 21.21 -21.53 -0.95
C GLU A 355 21.09 -22.94 -1.53
N ARG A 356 20.04 -23.22 -2.31
CA ARG A 356 19.94 -24.47 -3.10
C ARG A 356 21.00 -24.54 -4.19
N ALA A 357 21.39 -23.40 -4.76
CA ALA A 357 22.42 -23.33 -5.79
C ALA A 357 23.85 -23.53 -5.24
N GLY A 358 24.08 -23.33 -3.94
CA GLY A 358 25.37 -23.58 -3.27
C GLY A 358 25.50 -24.97 -2.66
N ALA A 359 24.47 -25.81 -2.75
CA ALA A 359 24.42 -27.15 -2.15
C ALA A 359 24.60 -28.29 -3.17
N VAL A 360 25.07 -27.97 -4.38
CA VAL A 360 25.39 -28.94 -5.45
C VAL A 360 26.89 -29.08 -5.60
#